data_AF-A0A1F3C271-F1
#
_entry.id   AF-A0A1F3C271-F1
#
_cell.length_a   1.000
_cell.length_b   1.000
_cell.length_c   1.000
_cell.angle_alpha   90.00
_cell.angle_beta   90.00
_cell.angle_gamma   90.00
#
_symmetry.space_group_name_H-M   'P 1'
#
loop_
_entity.id
_entity.type
_entity.pdbx_description
1 polymer ?
#
loop_
_entity_poly.entity_id
_entity_poly.type
_entity_poly.pdbx_seq_one_letter_code
_entity_poly.pdbx_strand_id
1 'polypeptide(L)'
;MKTDLLFKTLLLNFFSIYFISIFSIATAQNVAVTDDDTYIAASSAMLDVKSISKGLLIPRLTSIQRTAIDPAATGLMVFDIEKNAFY
;
A
#
# COMPACT_ATOMS: atom_id res chain seq x y z
N MET A 1 22.32 -9.61 -44.97
CA MET A 1 22.99 -8.98 -43.81
C MET A 1 22.29 -7.72 -43.30
N LYS A 2 22.12 -6.65 -44.11
CA LYS A 2 21.43 -5.43 -43.64
C LYS A 2 19.93 -5.62 -43.38
N THR A 3 19.23 -6.40 -44.20
CA THR A 3 17.81 -6.74 -44.05
C THR A 3 17.54 -7.63 -42.82
N ASP A 4 18.41 -8.60 -42.56
CA ASP A 4 18.31 -9.49 -41.39
C ASP A 4 18.57 -8.74 -40.09
N LEU A 5 19.47 -7.75 -40.14
CA LEU A 5 19.73 -6.84 -39.02
C LEU A 5 18.52 -5.94 -38.73
N LEU A 6 17.89 -5.38 -39.77
CA LEU A 6 16.69 -4.55 -39.64
C LEU A 6 15.52 -5.32 -39.01
N PHE A 7 15.30 -6.58 -39.42
CA PHE A 7 14.24 -7.42 -38.85
C PHE A 7 14.45 -7.70 -37.35
N LYS A 8 15.69 -7.99 -36.93
CA LYS A 8 16.02 -8.23 -35.52
C LYS A 8 15.83 -6.97 -34.66
N THR A 9 16.19 -5.80 -35.18
CA THR A 9 15.98 -4.52 -34.49
C THR A 9 14.49 -4.23 -34.31
N LEU A 10 13.66 -4.48 -35.33
CA LEU A 10 12.20 -4.31 -35.21
C LEU A 10 11.59 -5.23 -34.14
N LEU A 11 12.00 -6.50 -34.12
CA LEU A 11 11.53 -7.48 -33.12
C LEU A 11 11.89 -7.06 -31.68
N LEU A 12 13.11 -6.55 -31.49
CA LEU A 12 13.58 -6.08 -30.17
C LEU A 12 12.79 -4.85 -29.68
N ASN A 13 12.44 -3.94 -30.59
CA ASN A 13 11.62 -2.77 -30.28
C ASN A 13 10.19 -3.17 -29.90
N PHE A 14 9.59 -4.14 -30.58
CA PHE A 14 8.27 -4.68 -30.21
C PHE A 14 8.26 -5.27 -28.81
N PHE A 15 9.28 -6.05 -28.45
CA PHE A 15 9.40 -6.64 -27.12
C PHE A 15 9.58 -5.56 -26.03
N SER A 16 10.35 -4.51 -26.33
CA SER A 16 10.53 -3.38 -25.42
C SER A 16 9.25 -2.58 -25.20
N ILE A 17 8.48 -2.31 -26.27
CA ILE A 17 7.19 -1.60 -26.18
C ILE A 17 6.18 -2.43 -25.38
N TYR A 18 6.11 -3.74 -25.64
CA TYR A 18 5.27 -4.65 -24.88
C TYR A 18 5.65 -4.62 -23.39
N PHE A 19 6.93 -4.77 -23.05
CA PHE A 19 7.42 -4.72 -21.67
C PHE A 19 7.09 -3.39 -20.95
N ILE A 20 7.23 -2.24 -21.63
CA ILE A 20 6.88 -0.91 -21.07
C ILE A 20 5.36 -0.77 -20.84
N SER A 21 4.53 -1.35 -21.71
CA SER A 21 3.07 -1.29 -21.57
C SER A 21 2.55 -2.06 -20.35
N ILE A 22 3.23 -3.13 -19.92
CA ILE A 22 2.86 -3.91 -18.72
C ILE A 22 3.12 -3.14 -17.42
N PHE A 23 4.15 -2.27 -17.42
CA PHE A 23 4.45 -1.39 -16.27
C PHE A 23 3.42 -0.25 -16.12
N SER A 24 2.78 0.16 -17.22
CA SER A 24 1.85 1.30 -17.23
C SER A 24 0.47 0.97 -16.62
N ILE A 25 0.19 -0.29 -16.29
CA ILE A 25 -1.06 -0.73 -15.66
C ILE A 25 -0.99 -0.75 -14.12
N ALA A 26 0.18 -0.45 -13.55
CA ALA A 26 0.33 -0.27 -12.11
C ALA A 26 -0.16 1.14 -11.71
N THR A 27 -1.47 1.39 -11.87
CA THR A 27 -2.11 2.43 -11.07
C THR A 27 -1.93 2.06 -9.61
N ALA A 28 -1.57 3.01 -8.75
CA ALA A 28 -1.44 2.73 -7.32
C ALA A 28 -2.79 2.22 -6.80
N GLN A 29 -2.87 0.91 -6.53
CA GLN A 29 -4.04 0.31 -5.90
C GLN A 29 -3.96 0.59 -4.40
N ASN A 30 -5.13 0.71 -3.79
CA ASN A 30 -5.26 0.76 -2.33
C ASN A 30 -4.65 -0.50 -1.69
N VAL A 31 -4.23 -0.39 -0.43
CA VAL A 31 -3.76 -1.56 0.32
C VAL A 31 -4.93 -2.14 1.09
N ALA A 32 -5.29 -3.39 0.77
CA ALA A 32 -6.24 -4.18 1.54
C ALA A 32 -5.49 -5.06 2.53
N VAL A 33 -5.88 -5.04 3.81
CA VAL A 33 -5.45 -6.01 4.82
C VAL A 33 -6.68 -6.78 5.26
N THR A 34 -6.78 -8.03 4.82
CA THR A 34 -7.98 -8.83 5.06
C THR A 34 -7.68 -10.32 5.21
N ASP A 35 -8.56 -11.02 5.90
CA ASP A 35 -8.63 -12.48 5.99
C ASP A 35 -9.73 -13.08 5.08
N ASP A 36 -10.28 -12.28 4.16
CA ASP A 36 -11.27 -12.68 3.16
C ASP A 36 -10.69 -12.52 1.75
N ASP A 37 -10.38 -13.65 1.11
CA ASP A 37 -9.78 -13.70 -0.23
C ASP A 37 -10.71 -13.19 -1.35
N THR A 38 -12.00 -12.99 -1.05
CA THR A 38 -12.98 -12.48 -2.01
C THR A 38 -13.25 -10.98 -1.84
N TYR A 39 -12.63 -10.33 -0.87
CA TYR A 39 -12.87 -8.92 -0.57
C TYR A 39 -12.29 -8.00 -1.65
N ILE A 40 -13.11 -7.05 -2.09
CA ILE A 40 -12.71 -6.00 -3.03
C ILE A 40 -12.56 -4.71 -2.24
N ALA A 41 -11.35 -4.17 -2.18
CA ALA A 41 -11.05 -2.97 -1.41
C ALA A 41 -11.69 -1.72 -2.01
N ALA A 42 -12.17 -0.83 -1.13
CA ALA A 42 -12.85 0.40 -1.52
C ALA A 42 -11.87 1.37 -2.22
N SER A 43 -12.15 1.74 -3.47
CA SER A 43 -11.23 2.55 -4.30
C SER A 43 -10.90 3.94 -3.74
N SER A 44 -11.68 4.44 -2.79
CA SER A 44 -11.43 5.72 -2.10
C SER A 44 -10.54 5.58 -0.85
N ALA A 45 -10.29 4.37 -0.37
CA ALA A 45 -9.48 4.11 0.81
C ALA A 45 -7.99 4.03 0.44
N MET A 46 -7.11 4.63 1.24
CA MET A 46 -5.66 4.39 1.10
C MET A 46 -5.25 3.06 1.75
N LEU A 47 -5.84 2.76 2.90
CA LEU A 47 -5.74 1.49 3.63
C LEU A 47 -7.16 1.01 3.95
N ASP A 48 -7.48 -0.22 3.54
CA ASP A 48 -8.77 -0.87 3.79
C ASP A 48 -8.54 -2.13 4.64
N VAL A 49 -9.08 -2.15 5.85
CA VAL A 49 -8.91 -3.27 6.79
C VAL A 49 -10.24 -3.98 6.94
N LYS A 50 -10.33 -5.21 6.43
CA LYS A 50 -11.54 -6.03 6.51
C LYS A 50 -11.28 -7.34 7.26
N SER A 51 -11.97 -7.53 8.37
CA SER A 51 -12.13 -8.84 9.01
C SER A 51 -13.50 -8.90 9.70
N ILE A 52 -13.97 -10.10 10.02
CA ILE A 52 -15.11 -10.31 10.93
C ILE A 52 -14.67 -10.83 12.31
N SER A 53 -13.39 -11.16 12.47
CA SER A 53 -12.86 -11.82 13.68
C SER A 53 -11.63 -11.12 14.28
N LYS A 54 -11.02 -10.18 13.57
CA LYS A 54 -9.82 -9.42 13.97
C LYS A 54 -10.09 -7.92 13.89
N GLY A 55 -9.29 -7.15 14.63
CA GLY A 55 -9.31 -5.68 14.60
C GLY A 55 -7.94 -5.09 14.29
N LEU A 56 -7.87 -3.76 14.21
CA LEU A 56 -6.62 -3.02 14.08
C LEU A 56 -6.03 -2.76 15.47
N LEU A 57 -4.84 -3.30 15.74
CA LEU A 57 -4.10 -2.97 16.96
C LEU A 57 -3.16 -1.79 16.69
N ILE A 58 -3.53 -0.61 17.16
CA ILE A 58 -2.69 0.60 17.09
C ILE A 58 -1.60 0.59 18.18
N PRO A 59 -0.56 1.44 18.11
CA PRO A 59 0.45 1.54 19.15
C PRO A 59 -0.16 1.76 20.53
N ARG A 60 0.27 0.96 21.51
CA ARG A 60 -0.16 1.04 22.92
C ARG A 60 0.99 1.60 23.74
N LEU A 61 0.78 2.76 24.35
CA LEU A 61 1.82 3.54 25.01
C LEU A 61 1.39 3.89 26.43
N THR A 62 2.35 4.04 27.34
CA THR A 62 2.11 4.77 28.60
C THR A 62 1.91 6.26 28.31
N SER A 63 1.37 7.02 29.28
CA SER A 63 1.17 8.47 29.11
C SER A 63 2.47 9.16 28.75
N ILE A 64 3.57 8.75 29.40
CA ILE A 64 4.92 9.30 29.19
C ILE A 64 5.43 9.00 27.78
N GLN A 65 5.30 7.74 27.33
CA GLN A 65 5.74 7.33 26.00
C GLN A 65 4.97 8.06 24.89
N ARG A 66 3.65 8.24 25.08
CA ARG A 66 2.83 9.02 24.15
C ARG A 66 3.26 10.48 24.09
N THR A 67 3.43 11.15 25.25
CA THR A 67 3.85 12.56 25.29
C THR A 67 5.27 12.78 24.78
N ALA A 68 6.10 11.73 24.75
CA ALA A 68 7.43 11.78 24.16
C ALA A 68 7.44 11.74 22.63
N ILE A 69 6.29 11.51 21.98
CA ILE A 69 6.12 11.65 20.53
C ILE A 69 5.92 13.15 20.23
N ASP A 70 7.02 13.89 20.10
CA ASP A 70 7.03 15.33 19.81
C ASP A 70 8.07 15.67 18.73
N PRO A 71 7.68 16.35 17.62
CA PRO A 71 6.31 16.71 17.25
C PRO A 71 5.52 15.51 16.72
N ALA A 72 4.31 15.30 17.27
CA ALA A 72 3.36 14.33 16.71
C ALA A 72 2.79 14.83 15.38
N ALA A 73 2.70 13.94 14.38
CA ALA A 73 2.06 14.25 13.11
C ALA A 73 0.54 14.45 13.29
N THR A 74 -0.05 15.37 12.53
CA THR A 74 -1.50 15.60 12.53
C THR A 74 -2.24 14.32 12.15
N GLY A 75 -3.15 13.86 13.03
CA GLY A 75 -3.94 12.64 12.82
C GLY A 75 -3.26 11.34 13.24
N LEU A 76 -2.10 11.39 13.91
CA LEU A 76 -1.49 10.22 14.54
C LEU A 76 -2.43 9.68 15.63
N MET A 77 -2.79 8.39 15.54
CA MET A 77 -3.63 7.71 16.53
C MET A 77 -2.81 6.72 17.37
N VAL A 78 -2.97 6.77 18.69
CA VAL A 78 -2.39 5.82 19.64
C VAL A 78 -3.36 5.52 20.78
N PHE A 79 -3.16 4.40 21.48
CA PHE A 79 -3.93 4.05 22.67
C PHE A 79 -3.07 4.23 23.92
N ASP A 80 -3.52 5.07 24.84
CA ASP A 80 -2.89 5.26 26.14
C ASP A 80 -3.40 4.21 27.14
N ILE A 81 -2.52 3.31 27.56
CA ILE A 81 -2.89 2.18 28.44
C ILE A 81 -3.11 2.58 29.90
N GLU A 82 -2.60 3.73 30.33
CA GLU A 82 -2.79 4.22 31.70
C GLU A 82 -4.07 5.04 31.82
N LYS A 83 -4.45 5.73 30.74
CA LYS A 83 -5.71 6.48 30.64
C LYS A 83 -6.86 5.66 30.08
N ASN A 84 -6.58 4.48 29.52
CA ASN A 84 -7.56 3.62 28.85
C ASN A 84 -8.36 4.38 27.77
N ALA A 85 -7.65 5.16 26.95
CA ALA A 85 -8.25 6.07 25.97
C ALA A 85 -7.42 6.20 24.69
N PHE A 86 -8.11 6.46 23.58
CA PHE A 86 -7.50 6.83 22.30
C PHE A 86 -7.07 8.31 22.32
N TYR A 87 -5.93 8.59 21.68
CA TYR A 87 -5.36 9.93 21.50
C TYR A 87 -4.86 10.12 20.08
#